data_AF-A0AA89AIS4-F1
#
_entry.id   AF-A0AA89AIS4-F1
#
_cell.length_a   1.000
_cell.length_b   1.000
_cell.length_c   1.000
_cell.angle_alpha   90.00
_cell.angle_beta   90.00
_cell.angle_gamma   90.00
#
_symmetry.space_group_name_H-M   'P 1'
#
loop_
_entity.id
_entity.type
_entity.pdbx_description
1 polymer ?
#
loop_
_entity_poly.entity_id
_entity_poly.type
_entity_poly.pdbx_seq_one_letter_code
_entity_poly.pdbx_strand_id
1 'polypeptide(L)' 'MSILLSTMEKRFSEISMALKKEGVTVGSGDGLYVICRRGNDSQRAVQLLHKMGFSAAKDIIGGLESWARDVDLNFPCY' A
#
# COMPACT_ATOMS: atom_id res chain seq x y z
N MET A 1 8.46 0.94 -1.33
CA MET A 1 8.37 1.74 -2.57
C MET A 1 7.26 2.78 -2.39
N SER A 2 7.54 4.07 -2.61
CA SER A 2 6.52 5.13 -2.57
C SER A 2 5.95 5.36 -3.97
N ILE A 3 4.63 5.44 -4.07
CA ILE A 3 3.92 5.56 -5.34
C ILE A 3 2.79 6.57 -5.16
N LEU A 4 2.71 7.55 -6.06
CA LEU A 4 1.56 8.45 -6.13
C LEU A 4 0.37 7.69 -6.71
N LEU A 5 -0.77 7.75 -6.02
CA LEU A 5 -2.00 7.06 -6.43
C LEU A 5 -2.38 7.41 -7.88
N SER A 6 -2.20 8.68 -8.28
CA SER A 6 -2.49 9.17 -9.64
C SER A 6 -1.69 8.49 -10.75
N THR A 7 -0.51 7.95 -10.42
CA THR A 7 0.38 7.28 -11.38
C THR A 7 0.32 5.76 -11.27
N MET A 8 -0.41 5.23 -10.28
CA MET A 8 -0.38 3.82 -9.93
C MET A 8 -0.87 2.92 -11.06
N GLU A 9 -1.94 3.32 -11.76
CA GLU A 9 -2.46 2.60 -12.92
C GLU A 9 -1.47 2.55 -14.07
N LYS A 10 -0.77 3.67 -14.33
CA LYS A 10 0.22 3.76 -15.42
C LYS A 10 1.48 2.96 -15.12
N ARG A 11 1.83 2.79 -13.85
CA ARG A 11 3.04 2.11 -13.38
C ARG A 11 2.78 0.64 -13.02
N PHE A 12 1.68 0.07 -13.47
CA PHE A 12 1.28 -1.30 -13.13
C PHE A 12 2.38 -2.34 -13.42
N SER A 13 3.02 -2.27 -14.59
CA SER A 13 4.08 -3.21 -14.98
C SER A 13 5.26 -3.15 -14.00
N GLU A 14 5.68 -1.95 -13.61
CA GLU A 14 6.74 -1.74 -12.63
C GLU A 14 6.37 -2.31 -11.27
N ILE A 15 5.14 -2.06 -10.81
CA ILE A 15 4.63 -2.55 -9.52
C ILE A 15 4.61 -4.07 -9.49
N SER A 16 4.05 -4.70 -10.54
CA SER A 16 3.98 -6.16 -10.63
C SER A 16 5.37 -6.80 -10.64
N MET A 17 6.32 -6.19 -11.35
CA MET A 17 7.70 -6.67 -11.39
C MET A 17 8.42 -6.52 -10.05
N ALA A 18 8.22 -5.38 -9.37
CA ALA A 18 8.76 -5.15 -8.04
C ALA A 18 8.18 -6.13 -7.01
N LEU A 19 6.87 -6.37 -7.04
CA LEU A 19 6.20 -7.31 -6.14
C LEU A 19 6.69 -8.75 -6.36
N LYS A 20 6.85 -9.18 -7.62
CA LYS A 20 7.43 -10.50 -7.94
C LYS A 20 8.87 -10.65 -7.42
N LYS A 21 9.68 -9.59 -7.49
CA LYS A 21 11.05 -9.60 -6.96
C LYS A 21 11.06 -9.82 -5.45
N GLU A 22 10.11 -9.23 -4.73
CA GLU A 22 9.94 -9.40 -3.29
C GLU A 22 9.20 -10.69 -2.90
N GLY A 23 8.93 -11.60 -3.85
CA GLY A 23 8.26 -12.88 -3.60
C GLY A 23 6.75 -12.78 -3.39
N VAL A 24 6.15 -11.60 -3.58
CA VAL A 24 4.69 -11.40 -3.49
C VAL A 24 4.06 -11.89 -4.79
N THR A 25 3.31 -12.98 -4.70
CA THR A 25 2.61 -13.58 -5.84
C THR A 25 1.12 -13.21 -5.84
N VAL A 26 0.53 -13.25 -7.03
CA VAL A 26 -0.92 -13.04 -7.23
C VAL A 26 -1.66 -14.17 -6.51
N GLY A 27 -2.51 -13.84 -5.53
CA GLY A 27 -3.23 -14.79 -4.70
C GLY A 27 -2.61 -15.09 -3.32
N SER A 28 -1.31 -14.86 -3.11
CA SER A 28 -0.65 -14.97 -1.79
C SER A 28 -0.30 -13.59 -1.23
N GLY A 29 -1.25 -12.64 -1.27
CA GLY A 29 -1.05 -11.28 -0.74
C GLY A 29 -0.83 -11.18 0.77
N ASP A 30 -0.47 -12.29 1.44
CA ASP A 30 0.05 -12.31 2.79
C ASP A 30 1.38 -11.54 2.82
N GLY A 31 1.32 -10.28 3.25
CA GLY A 31 2.49 -9.41 3.39
C GLY A 31 2.44 -8.12 2.57
N LEU A 32 1.42 -7.90 1.72
CA LEU A 32 1.30 -6.62 1.01
C LEU A 32 0.46 -5.62 1.80
N TYR A 33 1.14 -4.67 2.42
CA TYR A 33 0.52 -3.58 3.16
C TYR A 33 0.73 -2.24 2.45
N VAL A 34 -0.33 -1.45 2.37
CA VAL A 34 -0.32 -0.12 1.76
C VAL A 34 -0.63 0.92 2.83
N ILE A 35 0.17 1.97 2.88
CA ILE A 35 -0.03 3.07 3.82
C ILE A 35 0.05 4.40 3.08
N CYS A 36 -0.80 5.34 3.47
CA CYS A 36 -0.69 6.74 3.08
C CYS A 36 -0.74 7.62 4.34
N ARG A 37 -0.86 8.96 4.18
CA ARG A 37 -0.84 9.88 5.33
C ARG A 37 -2.00 9.63 6.31
N ARG A 38 -3.23 9.47 5.80
CA ARG A 38 -4.48 9.42 6.60
C ARG A 38 -5.33 8.17 6.39
N GLY A 39 -4.86 7.22 5.58
CA GLY A 39 -5.61 6.01 5.21
C GLY A 39 -6.52 6.14 3.97
N ASN A 40 -6.80 7.36 3.47
CA ASN A 40 -7.75 7.55 2.37
C ASN A 40 -7.27 6.97 1.03
N ASP A 41 -6.06 7.35 0.61
CA ASP A 41 -5.53 6.92 -0.69
C ASP A 41 -5.07 5.46 -0.67
N SER A 42 -4.66 4.93 0.48
CA SER A 42 -4.26 3.54 0.63
C SER A 42 -5.45 2.59 0.42
N GLN A 43 -6.67 2.97 0.84
CA GLN A 43 -7.89 2.21 0.53
C GLN A 43 -8.12 2.10 -0.99
N ARG A 44 -7.99 3.21 -1.72
CA ARG A 44 -8.14 3.22 -3.18
C ARG A 44 -7.05 2.39 -3.87
N ALA A 45 -5.81 2.48 -3.39
CA ALA A 45 -4.70 1.68 -3.88
C ALA A 45 -4.94 0.17 -3.67
N VAL A 46 -5.45 -0.23 -2.50
CA VAL A 46 -5.82 -1.63 -2.22
C VAL A 46 -6.93 -2.12 -3.13
N GLN A 47 -7.97 -1.31 -3.36
CA GLN A 47 -9.03 -1.66 -4.31
C GLN A 47 -8.48 -1.89 -5.72
N LEU A 48 -7.51 -1.08 -6.16
CA LEU A 48 -6.86 -1.26 -7.44
C LEU A 48 -6.01 -2.55 -7.48
N LEU A 49 -5.25 -2.81 -6.42
CA LEU A 49 -4.45 -4.03 -6.26
C LEU A 49 -5.32 -5.29 -6.25
N HIS A 50 -6.49 -5.23 -5.62
CA HIS A 50 -7.48 -6.32 -5.62
C HIS A 50 -7.97 -6.62 -7.03
N LYS A 51 -8.31 -5.58 -7.82
CA LYS A 51 -8.69 -5.74 -9.25
C LYS A 51 -7.57 -6.35 -10.08
N MET A 52 -6.32 -6.21 -9.64
CA MET A 52 -5.13 -6.77 -10.28
C MET A 52 -4.77 -8.18 -9.78
N GLY A 53 -5.57 -8.76 -8.87
CA GLY A 53 -5.38 -10.12 -8.34
C GLY A 53 -4.60 -10.22 -7.03
N PHE A 54 -4.16 -9.09 -6.45
CA PHE A 54 -3.57 -9.05 -5.11
C PHE A 54 -4.66 -8.96 -4.03
N SER A 55 -5.56 -9.93 -3.99
CA SER A 55 -6.77 -9.93 -3.14
C SER A 55 -6.51 -9.85 -1.63
N ALA A 56 -5.34 -10.26 -1.16
CA ALA A 56 -4.97 -10.18 0.25
C ALA A 56 -4.22 -8.89 0.64
N ALA A 57 -4.03 -7.94 -0.30
CA ALA A 57 -3.49 -6.63 0.01
C ALA A 57 -4.36 -5.90 1.04
N LYS A 58 -3.73 -5.26 2.02
CA LYS A 58 -4.39 -4.54 3.12
C LYS A 58 -3.87 -3.11 3.23
N ASP A 59 -4.72 -2.19 3.64
CA ASP A 59 -4.29 -0.85 4.01
C ASP A 59 -4.17 -0.70 5.53
N ILE A 60 -3.32 0.24 5.95
CA ILE A 60 -3.20 0.61 7.37
C ILE A 60 -4.21 1.73 7.66
N ILE A 61 -5.20 1.42 8.51
CA ILE A 61 -6.24 2.34 8.94
C ILE A 61 -5.61 3.55 9.65
N GLY A 62 -6.05 4.75 9.27
CA GLY A 62 -5.56 6.01 9.84
C GLY A 62 -4.19 6.45 9.32
N GLY A 63 -3.49 5.61 8.55
CA GLY A 63 -2.25 5.97 7.89
C GLY A 63 -1.10 6.30 8.85
N LEU A 64 -0.14 7.08 8.35
CA LEU A 64 1.02 7.52 9.13
C LEU A 64 0.64 8.42 10.31
N GLU A 65 -0.47 9.16 10.24
CA GLU A 65 -0.94 9.98 11.35
C GLU A 65 -1.38 9.12 12.55
N SER A 66 -2.09 8.02 12.32
CA SER A 66 -2.40 7.05 13.39
C SER A 66 -1.16 6.31 13.86
N TRP A 67 -0.25 5.94 12.96
CA TRP A 67 1.03 5.33 13.35
C TRP A 67 1.82 6.21 14.32
N ALA A 68 1.92 7.51 14.01
CA ALA A 68 2.64 8.46 14.85
C ALA A 68 1.96 8.69 16.21
N ARG A 69 0.65 8.52 16.29
CA ARG A 69 -0.10 8.67 17.54
C ARG A 69 -0.06 7.42 18.41
N ASP A 70 -0.19 6.26 17.78
CA ASP A 70 -0.54 5.01 18.46
C ASP A 70 0.62 4.03 18.56
N VAL A 71 1.67 4.17 17.72
CA VAL A 71 2.80 3.23 17.64
C VAL A 71 4.14 3.90 17.90
N ASP A 72 4.45 4.99 17.21
CA ASP A 72 5.72 5.71 17.36
C ASP A 72 5.48 7.22 17.52
N LEU A 73 5.46 7.68 18.77
CA LEU A 73 5.23 9.07 19.15
C LEU A 73 6.31 10.04 18.64
N ASN A 74 7.48 9.53 18.24
CA ASN A 74 8.54 10.35 17.65
C ASN A 74 8.46 10.42 16.13
N PHE A 75 7.51 9.68 15.52
CA PHE A 75 7.34 9.69 14.09
C PHE A 75 6.86 11.06 13.62
N PRO A 76 7.54 11.68 12.64
CA PRO A 76 7.22 13.04 12.25
C PRO A 76 5.88 13.12 11.52
N CYS A 77 4.94 13.88 12.08
CA CYS A 77 3.72 14.32 11.42
C CYS A 77 3.92 15.73 10.83
N TYR A 78 4.10 15.79 9.51
CA TYR A 78 3.97 17.01 8.72
C TYR A 78 2.65 16.98 7.98
#